data_AF-Q2UK49-F1
#
_entry.id   AF-Q2UK49-F1
#
_cell.length_a   1.000
_cell.length_b   1.000
_cell.length_c   1.000
_cell.angle_alpha   90.00
_cell.angle_beta   90.00
_cell.angle_gamma   90.00
#
_symmetry.space_group_name_H-M   'P 1'
#
loop_
_entity.id
_entity.type
_entity.pdbx_description
1 polymer ?
#
loop_
_entity_poly.entity_id
_entity_poly.type
_entity_poly.pdbx_seq_one_letter_code
_entity_poly.pdbx_strand_id
1 'polypeptide(L)'
;MSTSRESLMILNASEEKLVLHAYDRQKHDGLSHVHIGGDMQLTLASSRGGRVSLLTGRRVTENDKMMPVAFCEAHLSTSVTKLSPGTRHSTMPTSSQVIYGTAMNGTVYRFLTLKEKEWRLLHLLQNLCIRDTVICPFTSKRKRQRNPAGYESLEFQPSQMHINGDILNRLSIRGPSYLMYMLVTEEFYSPSTPETGSPQAIYERFLELSKDLLGETSNPVEDVMMWLKRTLHVGF
;
A
#
# COMPACT_ATOMS: atom_id res chain seq x y z
N MET A 1 20.13 -8.92 3.79
CA MET A 1 20.60 -8.75 5.18
C MET A 1 20.08 -7.43 5.73
N SER A 2 19.28 -7.46 6.79
CA SER A 2 18.90 -6.24 7.53
C SER A 2 20.03 -5.86 8.49
N THR A 3 20.34 -4.57 8.59
CA THR A 3 21.42 -4.08 9.44
C THR A 3 20.89 -3.04 10.41
N SER A 4 21.54 -2.92 11.58
CA SER A 4 21.07 -2.05 12.66
C SER A 4 21.20 -0.55 12.38
N ARG A 5 21.89 -0.15 11.29
CA ARG A 5 22.14 1.27 10.95
C ARG A 5 22.08 1.59 9.45
N GLU A 6 22.01 0.59 8.58
CA GLU A 6 22.08 0.76 7.12
C GLU A 6 20.86 0.14 6.43
N SER A 7 19.75 -0.04 7.16
CA SER A 7 18.47 -0.61 6.70
C SER A 7 18.59 -2.02 6.10
N LEU A 8 19.00 -2.10 4.83
CA LEU A 8 19.11 -3.31 4.05
C LEU A 8 20.41 -3.30 3.22
N MET A 9 21.13 -4.42 3.26
CA MET A 9 22.21 -4.75 2.34
C MET A 9 21.90 -6.07 1.64
N ILE A 10 22.14 -6.11 0.32
CA ILE A 10 22.05 -7.31 -0.51
C ILE A 10 23.47 -7.73 -0.87
N LEU A 11 23.81 -8.98 -0.55
CA LEU A 11 25.09 -9.59 -0.85
C LEU A 11 24.85 -10.71 -1.86
N ASN A 12 25.69 -10.81 -2.88
CA ASN A 12 25.73 -11.98 -3.74
C ASN A 12 26.77 -12.96 -3.19
N ALA A 13 26.37 -14.21 -3.06
CA ALA A 13 27.29 -15.30 -2.81
C ALA A 13 27.96 -15.71 -4.12
N SER A 14 29.29 -15.68 -4.13
CA SER A 14 30.14 -16.31 -5.14
C SER A 14 30.91 -17.47 -4.49
N GLU A 15 31.53 -18.34 -5.28
CA GLU A 15 32.15 -19.59 -4.80
C GLU A 15 33.11 -19.39 -3.61
N GLU A 16 33.80 -18.25 -3.53
CA GLU A 16 34.79 -17.99 -2.48
C GLU A 16 34.50 -16.77 -1.59
N LYS A 17 33.51 -15.94 -1.93
CA LYS A 17 33.26 -14.68 -1.21
C LYS A 17 31.83 -14.18 -1.30
N LEU A 18 31.44 -13.42 -0.28
CA LEU A 18 30.26 -12.56 -0.31
C LEU A 18 30.65 -11.19 -0.87
N VAL A 19 29.98 -10.76 -1.93
CA VAL A 19 30.23 -9.45 -2.56
C VAL A 19 29.01 -8.56 -2.34
N LEU A 20 29.23 -7.32 -1.91
CA LEU A 20 28.16 -6.33 -1.84
C LEU A 20 27.56 -6.15 -3.24
N HIS A 21 26.26 -6.44 -3.35
CA HIS A 21 25.50 -6.27 -4.57
C HIS A 21 24.72 -4.96 -4.54
N ALA A 22 23.96 -4.72 -3.47
CA ALA A 22 23.16 -3.51 -3.30
C ALA A 22 23.09 -3.05 -1.83
N TYR A 23 22.83 -1.77 -1.61
CA TYR A 23 22.51 -1.24 -0.29
C TYR A 23 21.41 -0.18 -0.37
N ASP A 24 20.59 -0.09 0.67
CA ASP A 24 19.53 0.91 0.77
C ASP A 24 20.12 2.33 0.75
N ARG A 25 19.52 3.21 -0.05
CA ARG A 25 19.86 4.63 -0.07
C ARG A 25 19.54 5.29 1.27
N GLN A 26 18.45 4.87 1.92
CA GLN A 26 18.02 5.44 3.18
C GLN A 26 18.52 4.59 4.34
N LYS A 27 19.30 5.22 5.22
CA LYS A 27 19.85 4.58 6.41
C LYS A 27 18.82 4.59 7.52
N HIS A 28 18.17 3.46 7.73
CA HIS A 28 17.25 3.21 8.84
C HIS A 28 17.77 2.10 9.75
N ASP A 29 17.25 2.05 10.98
CA ASP A 29 17.51 0.96 11.90
C ASP A 29 16.72 -0.29 11.45
N GLY A 30 17.32 -1.11 10.60
CA GLY A 30 16.68 -2.29 10.02
C GLY A 30 16.39 -3.38 11.07
N LEU A 31 15.22 -4.02 10.94
CA LEU A 31 14.74 -5.07 11.85
C LEU A 31 14.60 -6.42 11.15
N SER A 32 13.84 -6.48 10.07
CA SER A 32 13.60 -7.71 9.31
C SER A 32 13.41 -7.40 7.84
N HIS A 33 13.68 -8.38 6.98
CA HIS A 33 13.42 -8.30 5.55
C HIS A 33 12.92 -9.63 5.00
N VAL A 34 12.19 -9.58 3.89
CA VAL A 34 11.79 -10.74 3.09
C VAL A 34 11.98 -10.39 1.61
N HIS A 35 12.68 -11.25 0.88
CA HIS A 35 12.79 -11.13 -0.57
C HIS A 35 11.54 -11.75 -1.23
N ILE A 36 10.82 -10.95 -2.01
CA ILE A 36 9.63 -11.36 -2.76
C ILE A 36 10.03 -11.89 -4.14
N GLY A 37 11.07 -11.31 -4.74
CA GLY A 37 11.51 -11.66 -6.09
C GLY A 37 10.63 -11.05 -7.19
N GLY A 38 10.39 -11.83 -8.24
CA GLY A 38 9.73 -11.40 -9.49
C GLY A 38 10.61 -10.51 -10.37
N ASP A 39 10.07 -10.04 -11.50
CA ASP A 39 10.79 -9.23 -12.49
C ASP A 39 11.35 -7.92 -11.92
N MET A 40 10.73 -7.43 -10.85
CA MET A 40 11.13 -6.22 -10.15
C MET A 40 12.10 -6.48 -8.99
N GLN A 41 12.49 -7.73 -8.73
CA GLN A 41 13.39 -8.14 -7.64
C GLN A 41 13.07 -7.43 -6.32
N LEU A 42 11.82 -7.56 -5.89
CA LEU A 42 11.29 -6.80 -4.77
C LEU A 42 11.78 -7.38 -3.43
N THR A 43 12.10 -6.49 -2.50
CA THR A 43 12.43 -6.84 -1.12
C THR A 43 11.64 -5.94 -0.18
N LEU A 44 10.87 -6.57 0.72
CA LEU A 44 10.19 -5.85 1.80
C LEU A 44 11.12 -5.77 3.00
N ALA A 45 11.40 -4.57 3.49
CA ALA A 45 12.25 -4.33 4.65
C ALA A 45 11.47 -3.55 5.71
N SER A 46 11.70 -3.88 6.98
CA SER A 46 11.10 -3.22 8.13
C SER A 46 12.19 -2.56 8.97
N SER A 47 11.85 -1.43 9.57
CA SER A 47 12.76 -0.64 10.40
C SER A 47 12.10 -0.20 11.70
N ARG A 48 12.92 0.19 12.67
CA ARG A 48 12.47 0.77 13.94
C ARG A 48 11.63 2.03 13.67
N GLY A 49 10.59 2.22 14.47
CA GLY A 49 9.64 3.33 14.32
C GLY A 49 8.45 3.01 13.41
N GLY A 50 8.29 1.75 12.98
CA GLY A 50 7.09 1.29 12.27
C GLY A 50 7.11 1.50 10.75
N ARG A 51 8.25 1.89 10.16
CA ARG A 51 8.37 2.00 8.70
C ARG A 51 8.63 0.63 8.08
N VAL A 52 7.85 0.31 7.06
CA VAL A 52 8.03 -0.85 6.18
C VAL A 52 8.16 -0.35 4.74
N SER A 53 9.31 -0.62 4.11
CA SER A 53 9.66 -0.13 2.78
C SER A 53 9.73 -1.28 1.77
N LEU A 54 9.14 -1.08 0.60
CA LEU A 54 9.25 -1.99 -0.54
C LEU A 54 10.36 -1.48 -1.47
N LEU A 55 11.48 -2.18 -1.47
CA LEU A 55 12.70 -1.82 -2.20
C LEU A 55 12.86 -2.70 -3.45
N THR A 56 13.57 -2.21 -4.45
CA THR A 56 13.86 -2.97 -5.68
C THR A 56 15.36 -3.05 -5.93
N GLY A 57 15.84 -4.25 -6.25
CA GLY A 57 17.20 -4.44 -6.77
C GLY A 57 17.33 -4.03 -8.25
N ARG A 58 16.22 -3.75 -8.94
CA ARG A 58 16.24 -3.35 -10.34
C ARG A 58 16.89 -1.97 -10.46
N ARG A 59 17.80 -1.83 -11.44
CA ARG A 59 18.65 -0.64 -11.70
C ARG A 59 19.89 -0.53 -10.80
N VAL A 60 20.13 -1.50 -9.92
CA VAL A 60 21.45 -1.64 -9.29
C VAL A 60 22.44 -2.17 -10.34
N THR A 61 23.61 -1.56 -10.43
CA THR A 61 24.68 -1.96 -11.36
C THR A 61 25.96 -2.23 -10.58
N GLU A 62 26.98 -2.78 -11.24
CA GLU A 62 28.28 -3.00 -10.59
C GLU A 62 28.95 -1.69 -10.12
N ASN A 63 28.72 -0.60 -10.87
CA ASN A 63 29.28 0.72 -10.60
C ASN A 63 28.45 1.56 -9.62
N ASP A 64 27.13 1.32 -9.57
CA ASP A 64 26.23 1.96 -8.61
C ASP A 64 25.42 0.91 -7.85
N LYS A 65 25.89 0.62 -6.64
CA LYS A 65 25.29 -0.34 -5.72
C LYS A 65 24.18 0.25 -4.86
N MET A 66 23.88 1.54 -5.01
CA MET A 66 22.82 2.18 -4.25
C MET A 66 21.46 1.83 -4.84
N MET A 67 20.55 1.34 -3.99
CA MET A 67 19.18 1.07 -4.43
C MET A 67 18.44 2.38 -4.75
N PRO A 68 17.50 2.37 -5.71
CA PRO A 68 16.63 3.51 -5.96
C PRO A 68 15.71 3.76 -4.76
N VAL A 69 15.02 4.90 -4.78
CA VAL A 69 13.99 5.23 -3.80
C VAL A 69 12.95 4.10 -3.72
N ALA A 70 12.49 3.79 -2.52
CA ALA A 70 11.50 2.74 -2.27
C ALA A 70 10.25 2.93 -3.13
N PHE A 71 9.67 1.85 -3.66
CA PHE A 71 8.41 1.91 -4.41
C PHE A 71 7.21 2.21 -3.53
N CYS A 72 7.27 1.85 -2.26
CA CYS A 72 6.17 2.06 -1.33
C CYS A 72 6.73 2.07 0.09
N GLU A 73 6.19 2.95 0.92
CA GLU A 73 6.47 2.99 2.35
C GLU A 73 5.18 2.99 3.15
N ALA A 74 5.02 1.99 4.01
CA ALA A 74 3.97 1.96 5.01
C ALA A 74 4.52 2.50 6.34
N HIS A 75 3.81 3.45 6.95
CA HIS A 75 4.11 3.95 8.29
C HIS A 75 3.07 3.38 9.27
N LEU A 76 3.49 2.35 10.00
CA LEU A 76 2.66 1.61 10.95
C LEU A 76 2.82 2.18 12.36
N SER A 77 1.86 1.87 13.22
CA SER A 77 1.88 2.31 14.63
C SER A 77 2.96 1.62 15.46
N THR A 78 3.42 0.44 15.06
CA THR A 78 4.43 -0.33 15.79
C THR A 78 5.49 -0.91 14.87
N SER A 79 6.67 -1.17 15.42
CA SER A 79 7.79 -1.72 14.67
C SER A 79 7.56 -3.19 14.36
N VAL A 80 7.64 -3.55 13.08
CA VAL A 80 7.58 -4.95 12.64
C VAL A 80 8.94 -5.58 12.88
N THR A 81 9.02 -6.50 13.83
CA THR A 81 10.27 -7.15 14.25
C THR A 81 10.61 -8.40 13.45
N LYS A 82 9.59 -9.03 12.84
CA LYS A 82 9.79 -10.20 11.99
C LYS A 82 8.83 -10.18 10.83
N LEU A 83 9.36 -10.33 9.63
CA LEU A 83 8.63 -10.55 8.39
C LEU A 83 8.80 -12.01 7.98
N SER A 84 7.71 -12.65 7.56
CA SER A 84 7.73 -14.03 7.08
C SER A 84 6.78 -14.20 5.89
N PRO A 85 7.20 -14.88 4.82
CA PRO A 85 6.28 -15.25 3.76
C PRO A 85 5.20 -16.20 4.30
N GLY A 86 3.96 -15.96 3.91
CA GLY A 86 2.85 -16.87 4.16
C GLY A 86 2.93 -18.08 3.25
N THR A 87 2.47 -19.23 3.75
CA THR A 87 2.33 -20.48 2.97
C THR A 87 1.06 -20.51 2.13
N ARG A 88 0.07 -19.67 2.47
CA ARG A 88 -1.19 -19.55 1.72
C ARG A 88 -1.06 -18.46 0.67
N HIS A 89 -1.42 -18.78 -0.57
CA HIS A 89 -1.74 -17.76 -1.56
C HIS A 89 -2.96 -16.96 -1.08
N SER A 90 -2.97 -15.66 -1.34
CA SER A 90 -4.09 -14.79 -1.04
C SER A 90 -5.36 -15.33 -1.72
N THR A 91 -6.54 -15.18 -1.08
CA THR A 91 -7.85 -15.35 -1.73
C THR A 91 -8.12 -14.27 -2.80
N MET A 92 -7.18 -13.34 -2.98
CA MET A 92 -7.21 -12.41 -4.09
C MET A 92 -7.01 -13.12 -5.44
N PRO A 93 -7.58 -12.57 -6.52
CA PRO A 93 -7.22 -12.96 -7.90
C PRO A 93 -5.73 -12.76 -8.20
N THR A 94 -5.00 -12.07 -7.32
CA THR A 94 -3.56 -11.91 -7.41
C THR A 94 -2.83 -13.05 -6.73
N SER A 95 -2.05 -13.78 -7.53
CA SER A 95 -1.01 -14.74 -7.14
C SER A 95 0.10 -14.13 -6.26
N SER A 96 -0.07 -12.89 -5.78
CA SER A 96 0.83 -12.17 -4.90
C SER A 96 1.07 -12.98 -3.62
N GLN A 97 2.34 -13.23 -3.33
CA GLN A 97 2.75 -13.86 -2.09
C GLN A 97 2.32 -12.99 -0.90
N VAL A 98 1.58 -13.58 0.05
CA VAL A 98 1.22 -12.91 1.29
C VAL A 98 2.46 -12.83 2.17
N ILE A 99 2.74 -11.68 2.77
CA ILE A 99 3.78 -11.54 3.79
C ILE A 99 3.12 -11.17 5.10
N TYR A 100 3.48 -11.88 6.17
CA TYR A 100 3.06 -11.56 7.52
C TYR A 100 4.18 -10.82 8.26
N GLY A 101 3.82 -9.77 8.97
CA GLY A 101 4.69 -9.07 9.90
C GLY A 101 4.20 -9.24 11.33
N THR A 102 5.11 -9.43 12.27
CA THR A 102 4.78 -9.45 13.70
C THR A 102 5.53 -8.34 14.42
N ALA A 103 4.83 -7.63 15.29
CA ALA A 103 5.39 -6.62 16.18
C ALA A 103 5.52 -7.17 17.61
N MET A 104 6.35 -6.52 18.43
CA MET A 104 6.62 -6.96 19.80
C MET A 104 5.40 -6.98 20.72
N ASN A 105 4.40 -6.14 20.43
CA ASN A 105 3.15 -6.07 21.19
C ASN A 105 2.14 -7.15 20.78
N GLY A 106 2.52 -8.10 19.92
CA GLY A 106 1.65 -9.15 19.41
C GLY A 106 0.78 -8.73 18.22
N THR A 107 0.87 -7.48 17.73
CA THR A 107 0.17 -7.09 16.49
C THR A 107 0.70 -7.89 15.31
N VAL A 108 -0.22 -8.46 14.52
CA VAL A 108 0.08 -9.17 13.27
C VAL A 108 -0.40 -8.32 12.11
N TYR A 109 0.52 -8.00 11.21
CA TYR A 109 0.27 -7.28 9.97
C TYR A 109 0.26 -8.27 8.80
N ARG A 110 -0.61 -8.01 7.82
CA ARG A 110 -0.66 -8.73 6.55
C ARG A 110 -0.35 -7.75 5.42
N PHE A 111 0.69 -8.05 4.64
CA PHE A 111 1.11 -7.25 3.49
C PHE A 111 0.84 -8.01 2.19
N LEU A 112 0.39 -7.26 1.19
CA LEU A 112 0.14 -7.74 -0.16
C LEU A 112 0.74 -6.75 -1.17
N THR A 113 1.30 -7.27 -2.25
CA THR A 113 1.62 -6.46 -3.42
C THR A 113 0.39 -6.31 -4.30
N LEU A 114 0.05 -5.06 -4.63
CA LEU A 114 -1.08 -4.71 -5.47
C LEU A 114 -0.61 -4.50 -6.91
N LYS A 115 -1.44 -4.93 -7.87
CA LYS A 115 -1.33 -4.50 -9.27
C LYS A 115 -1.83 -3.06 -9.41
N GLU A 116 -1.44 -2.41 -10.50
CA GLU A 116 -1.79 -1.01 -10.76
C GLU A 116 -3.31 -0.76 -10.71
N LYS A 117 -4.11 -1.60 -11.37
CA LYS A 117 -5.58 -1.46 -11.41
C LYS A 117 -6.21 -1.56 -10.02
N GLU A 118 -5.74 -2.51 -9.21
CA GLU A 118 -6.19 -2.69 -7.82
C GLU A 118 -5.81 -1.46 -6.98
N TRP A 119 -4.56 -1.00 -7.12
CA TRP A 119 -4.07 0.17 -6.41
C TRP A 119 -4.88 1.42 -6.75
N ARG A 120 -5.14 1.69 -8.03
CA ARG A 120 -5.91 2.88 -8.46
C ARG A 120 -7.30 2.91 -7.82
N LEU A 121 -8.04 1.80 -7.85
CA LEU A 121 -9.36 1.71 -7.23
C LEU A 121 -9.29 1.84 -5.70
N LEU A 122 -8.41 1.09 -5.04
CA LEU A 122 -8.28 1.12 -3.58
C LEU A 122 -7.79 2.49 -3.08
N HIS A 123 -6.94 3.17 -3.85
CA HIS A 123 -6.47 4.51 -3.55
C HIS A 123 -7.62 5.53 -3.61
N LEU A 124 -8.50 5.46 -4.63
CA LEU A 124 -9.71 6.28 -4.69
C LEU A 124 -10.58 6.07 -3.44
N LEU A 125 -10.88 4.80 -3.12
CA LEU A 125 -11.71 4.45 -1.95
C LEU A 125 -11.08 4.94 -0.64
N GLN A 126 -9.77 4.74 -0.46
CA GLN A 126 -9.06 5.20 0.72
C GLN A 126 -9.13 6.72 0.86
N ASN A 127 -9.00 7.46 -0.23
CA ASN A 127 -9.05 8.93 -0.22
C ASN A 127 -10.42 9.46 0.20
N LEU A 128 -11.50 8.81 -0.25
CA LEU A 128 -12.85 9.08 0.25
C LEU A 128 -12.95 8.80 1.75
N CYS A 129 -12.46 7.63 2.20
CA CYS A 129 -12.51 7.22 3.60
C CYS A 129 -11.71 8.10 4.56
N ILE A 130 -10.59 8.68 4.11
CA ILE A 130 -9.74 9.56 4.94
C ILE A 130 -10.49 10.86 5.30
N ARG A 131 -11.36 11.33 4.41
CA ARG A 131 -12.18 12.54 4.60
C ARG A 131 -13.32 12.31 5.57
N ASP A 132 -13.85 11.08 5.60
CA ASP A 132 -14.93 10.69 6.49
C ASP A 132 -14.48 10.62 7.96
N THR A 133 -15.16 11.39 8.81
CA THR A 133 -14.91 11.40 10.26
C THR A 133 -15.40 10.14 10.97
N VAL A 134 -16.38 9.45 10.38
CA VAL A 134 -16.94 8.21 10.91
C VAL A 134 -16.01 7.03 10.60
N ILE A 135 -15.44 6.97 9.39
CA ILE A 135 -14.46 5.94 9.03
C ILE A 135 -13.09 6.25 9.62
N CYS A 136 -12.65 7.51 9.58
CA CYS A 136 -11.34 7.94 10.05
C CYS A 136 -11.43 9.06 11.11
N PRO A 137 -11.84 8.74 12.35
CA PRO A 137 -12.06 9.75 13.40
C PRO A 137 -10.77 10.48 13.81
N PHE A 138 -9.62 9.80 13.75
CA PHE A 138 -8.33 10.33 14.17
C PHE A 138 -7.54 11.06 13.07
N THR A 139 -8.07 11.14 11.85
CA THR A 139 -7.44 11.96 10.80
C THR A 139 -7.55 13.43 11.18
N SER A 140 -6.42 14.13 11.26
CA SER A 140 -6.42 15.56 11.59
C SER A 140 -7.16 16.39 10.55
N LYS A 141 -7.78 17.52 10.95
CA LYS A 141 -8.45 18.45 10.01
C LYS A 141 -7.52 18.84 8.86
N ARG A 142 -6.26 19.15 9.18
CA ARG A 142 -5.23 19.45 8.18
C ARG A 142 -5.06 18.29 7.18
N LYS A 143 -5.00 17.04 7.62
CA LYS A 143 -4.85 15.88 6.71
C LYS A 143 -6.13 15.58 5.92
N ARG A 144 -7.32 15.92 6.43
CA ARG A 144 -8.60 15.79 5.70
C ARG A 144 -8.72 16.83 4.58
N GLN A 145 -8.30 18.06 4.86
CA GLN A 145 -8.32 19.17 3.92
C GLN A 145 -7.11 19.16 2.98
N ARG A 146 -6.00 18.56 3.40
CA ARG A 146 -4.83 18.35 2.55
C ARG A 146 -5.18 17.28 1.53
N ASN A 147 -4.94 17.59 0.26
CA ASN A 147 -5.06 16.61 -0.80
C ASN A 147 -4.20 15.37 -0.46
N PRO A 148 -4.74 14.15 -0.59
CA PRO A 148 -3.92 12.94 -0.64
C PRO A 148 -2.97 12.96 -1.84
N ALA A 149 -3.36 13.67 -2.90
CA ALA A 149 -2.50 14.09 -4.00
C ALA A 149 -1.88 15.45 -3.67
N GLY A 150 -0.75 15.45 -2.98
CA GLY A 150 0.01 16.67 -2.72
C GLY A 150 0.29 17.44 -4.02
N TYR A 151 -0.46 18.50 -4.27
CA TYR A 151 -0.01 19.54 -5.19
C TYR A 151 0.99 20.40 -4.42
N GLU A 152 2.19 19.84 -4.23
CA GLU A 152 3.42 20.52 -3.80
C GLU A 152 4.61 19.53 -3.88
N SER A 153 4.71 18.80 -4.99
CA SER A 153 5.93 18.28 -5.60
C SER A 153 5.53 17.39 -6.77
N LEU A 154 6.05 17.64 -7.98
CA LEU A 154 6.07 16.69 -9.11
C LEU A 154 6.85 15.39 -8.81
N GLU A 155 7.19 15.16 -7.54
CA GLU A 155 8.06 14.09 -7.08
C GLU A 155 7.23 12.97 -6.46
N PHE A 156 7.52 11.76 -6.92
CA PHE A 156 7.00 10.52 -6.41
C PHE A 156 7.28 10.38 -4.89
N GLN A 157 6.23 10.18 -4.10
CA GLN A 157 6.33 9.96 -2.65
C GLN A 157 5.97 8.51 -2.29
N PRO A 158 6.95 7.68 -1.85
CA PRO A 158 6.71 6.28 -1.51
C PRO A 158 5.62 6.08 -0.44
N SER A 159 5.54 7.01 0.51
CA SER A 159 4.56 6.95 1.61
C SER A 159 3.09 7.10 1.16
N GLN A 160 2.85 7.62 -0.06
CA GLN A 160 1.52 7.75 -0.65
C GLN A 160 1.08 6.47 -1.38
N MET A 161 2.02 5.57 -1.69
CA MET A 161 1.73 4.33 -2.42
C MET A 161 1.09 3.24 -1.55
N HIS A 162 1.13 3.40 -0.22
CA HIS A 162 0.56 2.42 0.70
C HIS A 162 -0.97 2.56 0.84
N ILE A 163 -1.66 1.42 0.69
CA ILE A 163 -3.09 1.28 0.99
C ILE A 163 -3.26 0.67 2.38
N ASN A 164 -3.92 1.41 3.26
CA ASN A 164 -4.27 0.97 4.61
C ASN A 164 -5.56 0.13 4.58
N GLY A 165 -5.39 -1.18 4.73
CA GLY A 165 -6.50 -2.14 4.79
C GLY A 165 -7.48 -1.91 5.93
N ASP A 166 -7.07 -1.35 7.08
CA ASP A 166 -7.96 -1.10 8.22
C ASP A 166 -8.97 0.02 7.93
N ILE A 167 -8.54 1.05 7.18
CA ILE A 167 -9.43 2.12 6.70
C ILE A 167 -10.51 1.51 5.80
N LEU A 168 -10.09 0.70 4.84
CA LEU A 168 -11.01 0.08 3.88
C LEU A 168 -11.89 -1.01 4.50
N ASN A 169 -11.40 -1.69 5.54
CA ASN A 169 -12.20 -2.65 6.30
C ASN A 169 -13.39 -1.96 6.98
N ARG A 170 -13.18 -0.76 7.54
CA ARG A 170 -14.25 0.05 8.12
C ARG A 170 -15.29 0.49 7.09
N LEU A 171 -14.88 0.82 5.87
CA LEU A 171 -15.82 1.01 4.75
C LEU A 171 -16.59 -0.28 4.45
N SER A 172 -15.91 -1.42 4.37
CA SER A 172 -16.52 -2.71 4.05
C SER A 172 -17.65 -3.11 5.02
N ILE A 173 -17.51 -2.75 6.30
CA ILE A 173 -18.51 -2.96 7.36
C ILE A 173 -19.75 -2.08 7.14
N ARG A 174 -19.59 -0.86 6.63
CA ARG A 174 -20.69 0.08 6.35
C ARG A 174 -21.54 -0.31 5.15
N GLY A 175 -20.93 -1.02 4.21
CA GLY A 175 -21.66 -1.63 3.09
C GLY A 175 -21.87 -0.71 1.88
N PRO A 176 -22.51 -1.27 0.84
CA PRO A 176 -22.63 -0.68 -0.50
C PRO A 176 -23.41 0.62 -0.53
N SER A 177 -24.51 0.73 0.22
CA SER A 177 -25.30 1.98 0.30
C SER A 177 -24.47 3.14 0.84
N TYR A 178 -23.55 2.87 1.77
CA TYR A 178 -22.67 3.90 2.31
C TYR A 178 -21.61 4.33 1.30
N LEU A 179 -21.02 3.39 0.57
CA LEU A 179 -20.13 3.73 -0.54
C LEU A 179 -20.86 4.58 -1.59
N MET A 180 -22.09 4.21 -1.96
CA MET A 180 -22.89 5.01 -2.89
C MET A 180 -23.11 6.44 -2.38
N TYR A 181 -23.49 6.59 -1.10
CA TYR A 181 -23.62 7.89 -0.45
C TYR A 181 -22.31 8.70 -0.54
N MET A 182 -21.15 8.08 -0.28
CA MET A 182 -19.85 8.75 -0.37
C MET A 182 -19.49 9.20 -1.79
N LEU A 183 -19.96 8.48 -2.82
CA LEU A 183 -19.64 8.78 -4.22
C LEU A 183 -20.46 9.94 -4.78
N VAL A 184 -21.70 10.12 -4.33
CA VAL A 184 -22.65 11.08 -4.92
C VAL A 184 -22.79 12.38 -4.15
N THR A 185 -22.25 12.46 -2.93
CA THR A 185 -22.41 13.62 -2.05
C THR A 185 -21.24 14.59 -2.14
N GLU A 186 -21.54 15.87 -1.92
CA GLU A 186 -20.54 16.94 -1.91
C GLU A 186 -19.65 16.93 -0.64
N GLU A 187 -20.03 16.18 0.40
CA GLU A 187 -19.27 16.12 1.66
C GLU A 187 -17.85 15.55 1.49
N PHE A 188 -17.67 14.68 0.50
CA PHE A 188 -16.39 14.01 0.23
C PHE A 188 -15.62 14.63 -0.95
N TYR A 189 -16.12 15.74 -1.50
CA TYR A 189 -15.53 16.48 -2.61
C TYR A 189 -14.36 17.37 -2.15
N SER A 190 -13.43 17.65 -3.07
CA SER A 190 -12.42 18.71 -2.90
C SER A 190 -12.20 19.47 -4.21
N PRO A 191 -12.42 20.80 -4.23
CA PRO A 191 -12.24 21.62 -5.44
C PRO A 191 -10.79 21.75 -5.92
N SER A 192 -9.84 21.38 -5.06
CA SER A 192 -8.39 21.45 -5.31
C SER A 192 -7.82 20.30 -6.15
N THR A 193 -8.66 19.45 -6.77
CA THR A 193 -8.24 18.25 -7.49
C THR A 193 -8.96 18.11 -8.83
N PRO A 194 -8.26 18.20 -9.98
CA PRO A 194 -8.88 18.14 -11.31
C PRO A 194 -9.66 16.84 -11.58
N GLU A 195 -9.15 15.70 -11.10
CA GLU A 195 -9.76 14.36 -11.30
C GLU A 195 -10.95 14.08 -10.37
N THR A 196 -11.19 14.91 -9.36
CA THR A 196 -12.34 14.78 -8.44
C THR A 196 -13.10 16.10 -8.34
N GLY A 197 -13.12 16.85 -9.45
CA GLY A 197 -13.63 18.23 -9.55
C GLY A 197 -15.13 18.41 -9.27
N SER A 198 -15.89 17.31 -9.17
CA SER A 198 -17.28 17.27 -8.72
C SER A 198 -17.64 15.86 -8.20
N PRO A 199 -18.75 15.68 -7.47
CA PRO A 199 -19.27 14.35 -7.12
C PRO A 199 -19.49 13.47 -8.36
N GLN A 200 -19.97 14.07 -9.46
CA GLN A 200 -20.15 13.40 -10.74
C GLN A 200 -18.82 12.84 -11.27
N ALA A 201 -17.74 13.64 -11.23
CA ALA A 201 -16.42 13.19 -11.68
C ALA A 201 -15.86 12.06 -10.80
N ILE A 202 -16.10 12.09 -9.49
CA ILE A 202 -15.72 11.01 -8.57
C ILE A 202 -16.47 9.72 -8.93
N TYR A 203 -17.78 9.81 -9.17
CA TYR A 203 -18.59 8.67 -9.55
C TYR A 203 -18.19 8.09 -10.90
N GLU A 204 -17.97 8.92 -11.92
CA GLU A 204 -17.47 8.50 -13.24
C GLU A 204 -16.11 7.81 -13.15
N ARG A 205 -15.18 8.38 -12.36
CA ARG A 205 -13.88 7.78 -12.11
C ARG A 205 -13.98 6.45 -11.38
N PHE A 206 -14.89 6.33 -10.42
CA PHE A 206 -15.18 5.06 -9.77
C PHE A 206 -15.68 4.01 -10.78
N LEU A 207 -16.60 4.39 -11.66
CA LEU A 207 -17.11 3.50 -12.72
C LEU A 207 -15.99 3.03 -13.66
N GLU A 208 -15.14 3.96 -14.13
CA GLU A 208 -13.96 3.63 -14.96
C GLU A 208 -13.05 2.61 -14.26
N LEU A 209 -12.65 2.90 -13.03
CA LEU A 209 -11.72 2.04 -12.27
C LEU A 209 -12.33 0.68 -11.90
N SER A 210 -13.63 0.65 -11.59
CA SER A 210 -14.37 -0.59 -11.31
C SER A 210 -14.46 -1.47 -12.56
N LYS A 211 -14.77 -0.87 -13.72
CA LYS A 211 -14.81 -1.55 -15.01
C LYS A 211 -13.44 -2.10 -15.40
N ASP A 212 -12.39 -1.31 -15.21
CA ASP A 212 -11.01 -1.72 -15.52
C ASP A 212 -10.55 -2.95 -14.72
N LEU A 213 -11.01 -3.07 -13.48
CA LEU A 213 -10.61 -4.13 -12.55
C LEU A 213 -11.52 -5.35 -12.60
N LEU A 214 -12.84 -5.15 -12.60
CA LEU A 214 -13.86 -6.21 -12.44
C LEU A 214 -14.60 -6.53 -13.75
N GLY A 215 -14.41 -5.72 -14.80
CA GLY A 215 -15.16 -5.83 -16.05
C GLY A 215 -16.48 -5.07 -16.02
N GLU A 216 -17.27 -5.18 -17.09
CA GLU A 216 -18.60 -4.57 -17.15
C GLU A 216 -19.57 -5.27 -16.22
N THR A 217 -20.29 -4.49 -15.40
CA THR A 217 -21.26 -5.03 -14.43
C THR A 217 -22.49 -4.13 -14.32
N SER A 218 -23.62 -4.72 -13.97
CA SER A 218 -24.89 -4.00 -13.76
C SER A 218 -24.95 -3.28 -12.41
N ASN A 219 -24.13 -3.70 -11.43
CA ASN A 219 -24.06 -3.08 -10.11
C ASN A 219 -22.60 -2.95 -9.61
N PRO A 220 -21.85 -1.96 -10.14
CA PRO A 220 -20.43 -1.79 -9.82
C PRO A 220 -20.16 -1.57 -8.33
N VAL A 221 -21.07 -0.90 -7.60
CA VAL A 221 -20.91 -0.63 -6.16
C VAL A 221 -20.97 -1.93 -5.35
N GLU A 222 -21.96 -2.78 -5.60
CA GLU A 222 -22.07 -4.08 -4.92
C GLU A 222 -20.87 -4.97 -5.23
N ASP A 223 -20.45 -5.04 -6.49
CA ASP A 223 -19.36 -5.90 -6.92
C ASP A 223 -18.01 -5.46 -6.33
N VAL A 224 -17.74 -4.14 -6.30
CA VAL A 224 -16.55 -3.60 -5.63
C VAL A 224 -16.57 -3.89 -4.14
N MET A 225 -17.72 -3.77 -3.47
CA MET A 225 -17.83 -4.05 -2.04
C MET A 225 -17.67 -5.53 -1.72
N MET A 226 -18.21 -6.41 -2.57
CA MET A 226 -18.02 -7.85 -2.44
C MET A 226 -16.56 -8.24 -2.66
N TRP A 227 -15.92 -7.68 -3.69
CA TRP A 227 -14.49 -7.83 -3.94
C TRP A 227 -13.67 -7.37 -2.74
N LEU A 228 -13.92 -6.15 -2.24
CA LEU A 228 -13.21 -5.58 -1.09
C LEU A 228 -13.33 -6.45 0.16
N LYS A 229 -14.53 -6.96 0.48
CA LYS A 229 -14.75 -7.89 1.60
C LYS A 229 -13.90 -9.15 1.43
N ARG A 230 -13.86 -9.74 0.23
CA ARG A 230 -13.04 -10.93 -0.05
C ARG A 230 -11.53 -10.63 0.05
N THR A 231 -11.10 -9.42 -0.33
CA THR A 231 -9.69 -8.96 -0.22
C THR A 231 -9.21 -8.88 1.22
N LEU A 232 -10.05 -8.28 2.06
CA LEU A 232 -9.72 -7.92 3.44
C LEU A 232 -10.01 -9.06 4.42
N HIS A 233 -10.81 -10.05 4.03
CA HIS A 233 -11.10 -11.21 4.86
C HIS A 233 -9.83 -12.01 5.16
N VAL A 234 -9.53 -12.15 6.44
CA VAL A 234 -8.50 -13.07 6.95
C VAL A 234 -9.24 -14.28 7.50
N GLY A 235 -9.31 -15.35 6.70
CA GLY A 235 -9.84 -16.63 7.17
C GLY A 235 -8.82 -17.30 8.08
N PHE A 236 -9.22 -17.59 9.32
CA PHE A 236 -8.43 -18.39 10.27
C PHE A 236 -8.68 -19.88 10.03
#